data_AF-T0LSX7-F1
#
_entry.id   AF-T0LSX7-F1
#
_cell.length_a   1.000
_cell.length_b   1.000
_cell.length_c   1.000
_cell.angle_alpha   90.00
_cell.angle_beta   90.00
_cell.angle_gamma   90.00
#
_symmetry.space_group_name_H-M   'P 1'
#
loop_
_entity.id
_entity.type
_entity.pdbx_description
1 polymer ?
#
loop_
_entity_poly.entity_id
_entity_poly.type
_entity_poly.pdbx_seq_one_letter_code
_entity_poly.pdbx_strand_id
1 'polypeptide(L)'
;MSDLYKMNKFIEKANVTVSANYRLNFDAERHCGYVKIYHGSNVNFDEDFELYLELLDCGMNQTQVEEKINRLIHDIETGKIDVSI
;
A
#
# COMPACT_ATOMS: atom_id res chain seq x y z
N MET A 1 8.11 -11.35 -17.31
CA MET A 1 7.45 -10.21 -16.64
C MET A 1 6.97 -10.73 -15.29
N SER A 2 7.21 -9.99 -14.21
CA SER A 2 6.77 -10.41 -12.86
C SER A 2 5.26 -10.17 -12.74
N ASP A 3 4.50 -11.20 -12.39
CA ASP A 3 3.06 -11.08 -12.09
C ASP A 3 2.81 -10.46 -10.72
N LEU A 4 3.82 -9.88 -10.09
CA LEU A 4 3.77 -9.33 -8.75
C LEU A 4 4.37 -7.93 -8.75
N TYR A 5 3.55 -6.98 -8.33
CA TYR A 5 3.92 -5.62 -8.00
C TYR A 5 4.14 -5.52 -6.49
N LYS A 6 5.30 -5.00 -6.08
CA LYS A 6 5.64 -4.75 -4.68
C LYS A 6 6.27 -3.38 -4.55
N MET A 7 5.87 -2.63 -3.54
CA MET A 7 6.42 -1.31 -3.24
C MET A 7 6.46 -1.10 -1.73
N ASN A 8 7.57 -0.61 -1.22
CA ASN A 8 7.68 -0.09 0.13
C ASN A 8 8.19 1.35 0.04
N LYS A 9 7.51 2.30 0.69
CA LYS A 9 7.91 3.71 0.71
C LYS A 9 7.72 4.29 2.10
N PHE A 10 8.78 4.85 2.65
CA PHE A 10 8.72 5.64 3.87
C PHE A 10 8.33 7.09 3.56
N ILE A 11 7.42 7.64 4.35
CA ILE A 11 6.94 9.02 4.27
C ILE A 11 7.42 9.74 5.54
N GLU A 12 8.53 10.48 5.42
CA GLU A 12 9.16 11.15 6.57
C GLU A 12 8.21 12.11 7.30
N LYS A 13 7.42 12.88 6.54
CA LYS A 13 6.50 13.89 7.09
C LYS A 13 5.46 13.29 8.05
N ALA A 14 4.99 12.08 7.76
CA ALA A 14 3.99 11.38 8.56
C ALA A 14 4.61 10.31 9.47
N ASN A 15 5.93 10.06 9.38
CA ASN A 15 6.63 8.98 10.06
C ASN A 15 5.94 7.61 9.87
N VAL A 16 5.57 7.28 8.63
CA VAL A 16 4.94 6.00 8.30
C VAL A 16 5.58 5.34 7.09
N THR A 17 5.53 4.02 7.04
CA THR A 17 5.90 3.22 5.87
C THR A 17 4.66 2.66 5.20
N VAL A 18 4.50 2.92 3.92
CA VAL A 18 3.48 2.35 3.06
C VAL A 18 4.06 1.12 2.36
N SER A 19 3.42 -0.04 2.53
CA SER A 19 3.75 -1.29 1.86
C SER A 19 2.60 -1.73 0.97
N ALA A 20 2.87 -1.93 -0.31
CA ALA A 20 1.91 -2.41 -1.28
C ALA A 20 2.36 -3.73 -1.89
N ASN A 21 1.43 -4.66 -2.03
CA ASN A 21 1.64 -5.95 -2.65
C ASN A 21 0.43 -6.28 -3.53
N TYR A 22 0.64 -6.47 -4.82
CA TYR A 22 -0.44 -6.73 -5.78
C TYR A 22 -0.02 -7.76 -6.81
N ARG A 23 -0.90 -8.71 -7.08
CA ARG A 23 -0.72 -9.73 -8.10
C ARG A 23 -1.38 -9.30 -9.41
N LEU A 24 -0.55 -8.97 -10.38
CA LEU A 24 -0.95 -8.64 -11.75
C LEU A 24 -1.43 -9.90 -12.48
N ASN A 25 -2.34 -9.73 -13.45
CA ASN A 25 -2.85 -10.81 -14.31
C ASN A 25 -3.50 -11.99 -13.55
N PHE A 26 -3.95 -11.75 -12.31
CA PHE A 26 -4.66 -12.74 -11.51
C PHE A 26 -6.14 -12.36 -11.48
N ASP A 27 -6.98 -13.29 -11.89
CA ASP A 27 -8.43 -13.14 -11.86
C ASP A 27 -8.99 -14.11 -10.80
N ALA A 28 -9.33 -13.55 -9.65
CA ALA A 28 -9.94 -14.26 -8.54
C ALA A 28 -11.11 -13.42 -8.01
N GLU A 29 -12.13 -14.07 -7.48
CA GLU A 29 -13.41 -13.43 -7.09
C GLU A 29 -13.33 -12.50 -5.86
N ARG A 30 -12.14 -12.15 -5.37
CA ARG A 30 -11.97 -11.38 -4.12
C ARG A 30 -11.00 -10.21 -4.28
N HIS A 31 -9.75 -10.38 -3.84
CA HIS A 31 -8.74 -9.32 -3.84
C HIS A 31 -7.43 -9.89 -4.33
N CYS A 32 -6.73 -9.10 -5.15
CA CYS A 32 -5.46 -9.49 -5.75
C CYS A 32 -4.26 -8.80 -5.09
N GLY A 33 -4.52 -7.93 -4.12
CA GLY A 33 -3.47 -7.29 -3.36
C GLY A 33 -3.98 -6.47 -2.20
N TYR A 34 -3.06 -5.75 -1.58
CA TYR A 34 -3.33 -4.88 -0.47
C TYR A 34 -2.31 -3.74 -0.42
N VAL A 35 -2.70 -2.68 0.29
CA VAL A 35 -1.80 -1.63 0.77
C VAL A 35 -1.93 -1.55 2.29
N LYS A 36 -0.80 -1.60 2.97
CA LYS A 36 -0.68 -1.52 4.43
C LYS A 36 0.15 -0.30 4.80
N ILE A 37 -0.21 0.35 5.89
CA ILE A 37 0.54 1.47 6.46
C ILE A 37 0.99 1.08 7.86
N TYR A 38 2.26 1.30 8.15
CA TYR A 38 2.89 1.01 9.42
C TYR A 38 3.56 2.27 9.97
N HIS A 39 3.69 2.37 11.28
CA HIS A 39 4.41 3.48 11.91
C HIS A 39 5.93 3.27 11.82
N GLY A 40 6.67 4.35 11.53
CA GLY A 40 8.13 4.36 11.50
C GLY A 40 8.72 3.86 10.18
N SER A 41 10.05 3.95 10.09
CA SER A 41 10.85 3.53 8.93
C SER A 41 11.41 2.11 9.04
N ASN A 42 11.48 1.56 10.25
CA ASN A 42 12.14 0.29 10.54
C ASN A 42 11.11 -0.79 10.84
N VAL A 43 10.28 -1.08 9.84
CA VAL A 43 9.07 -1.89 10.00
C VAL A 43 9.37 -3.38 9.86
N ASN A 44 8.96 -4.16 10.86
CA ASN A 44 8.86 -5.60 10.77
C ASN A 44 7.44 -5.98 10.34
N PHE A 45 7.25 -6.28 9.05
CA PHE A 45 5.92 -6.57 8.47
C PHE A 45 5.19 -7.79 9.07
N ASP A 46 5.89 -8.65 9.82
CA ASP A 46 5.32 -9.83 10.48
C ASP A 46 4.88 -9.55 11.94
N GLU A 47 5.45 -8.52 12.58
CA GLU A 47 5.25 -8.24 14.01
C GLU A 47 4.57 -6.88 14.26
N ASP A 48 4.82 -5.90 13.39
CA ASP A 48 4.32 -4.54 13.57
C ASP A 48 2.84 -4.41 13.23
N PHE A 49 2.14 -3.60 14.02
CA PHE A 49 0.73 -3.33 13.81
C PHE A 49 0.50 -2.41 12.60
N GLU A 50 -0.46 -2.80 11.76
CA GLU A 50 -0.90 -2.02 10.61
C GLU A 50 -1.89 -0.93 11.03
N LEU A 51 -1.51 0.34 10.87
CA LEU A 51 -2.35 1.51 11.13
C LEU A 51 -3.54 1.59 10.17
N TYR A 52 -3.34 1.09 8.95
CA TYR A 52 -4.32 1.14 7.88
C TYR A 52 -4.09 -0.03 6.92
N LEU A 53 -5.18 -0.63 6.47
CA LEU A 53 -5.20 -1.70 5.47
C LEU A 53 -6.28 -1.38 4.43
N GLU A 54 -5.89 -1.35 3.16
CA GLU A 54 -6.81 -1.30 2.03
C GLU A 54 -6.61 -2.51 1.14
N LEU A 55 -7.70 -3.19 0.80
CA LEU A 55 -7.69 -4.31 -0.12
C LEU A 55 -7.84 -3.81 -1.56
N LEU A 56 -7.10 -4.43 -2.48
CA LEU A 56 -7.09 -4.08 -3.89
C LEU A 56 -7.80 -5.15 -4.71
N ASP A 57 -8.82 -4.73 -5.46
CA ASP A 57 -9.58 -5.60 -6.35
C ASP A 57 -8.71 -6.17 -7.48
N CYS A 58 -9.13 -7.32 -8.00
CA CYS A 58 -8.47 -7.96 -9.13
C CYS A 58 -8.69 -7.21 -10.45
N GLY A 59 -7.89 -7.54 -11.48
CA GLY A 59 -8.06 -7.00 -12.83
C GLY A 59 -7.41 -5.64 -13.10
N MET A 60 -6.58 -5.12 -12.18
CA MET A 60 -5.80 -3.91 -12.43
C MET A 60 -4.47 -4.24 -13.11
N ASN A 61 -4.09 -3.40 -14.08
CA ASN A 61 -2.74 -3.40 -14.62
C ASN A 61 -1.77 -2.62 -13.69
N GLN A 62 -0.47 -2.72 -13.97
CA GLN A 62 0.56 -2.09 -13.14
C GLN A 62 0.36 -0.58 -12.99
N THR A 63 0.02 0.13 -14.07
CA THR A 63 -0.18 1.59 -14.05
C THR A 63 -1.36 1.97 -13.15
N GLN A 64 -2.46 1.22 -13.21
CA GLN A 64 -3.64 1.46 -12.35
C GLN A 64 -3.31 1.24 -10.87
N VAL A 65 -2.53 0.20 -10.57
CA VAL A 65 -2.07 -0.08 -9.20
C VAL A 65 -1.17 1.05 -8.70
N GLU A 66 -0.21 1.50 -9.51
CA GLU A 66 0.69 2.61 -9.18
C GLU A 66 -0.07 3.92 -8.95
N GLU A 67 -1.03 4.26 -9.80
CA GLU A 67 -1.89 5.45 -9.63
C GLU A 67 -2.67 5.42 -8.32
N LYS A 68 -3.24 4.25 -7.97
CA LYS A 68 -4.01 4.09 -6.73
C LYS A 68 -3.13 4.25 -5.48
N ILE A 69 -1.93 3.66 -5.51
CA ILE A 69 -0.96 3.78 -4.41
C ILE A 69 -0.43 5.21 -4.30
N ASN A 70 -0.10 5.85 -5.42
CA ASN A 70 0.37 7.24 -5.42
C ASN A 70 -0.69 8.20 -4.89
N ARG A 71 -1.97 7.95 -5.21
CA ARG A 71 -3.08 8.72 -4.64
C ARG A 71 -3.20 8.52 -3.13
N LEU A 72 -3.06 7.29 -2.63
CA LEU A 72 -3.06 7.01 -1.19
C LEU A 72 -1.91 7.75 -0.49
N ILE A 73 -0.70 7.68 -1.04
CA ILE A 73 0.48 8.38 -0.52
C ILE A 73 0.22 9.89 -0.48
N HIS A 74 -0.34 10.45 -1.55
CA HIS A 74 -0.69 11.86 -1.59
C HIS A 74 -1.74 12.24 -0.53
N ASP A 75 -2.77 11.41 -0.34
CA ASP A 75 -3.81 11.62 0.67
C ASP A 75 -3.22 11.55 2.10
N ILE A 76 -2.20 10.73 2.35
CA ILE A 76 -1.44 10.70 3.62
C ILE A 76 -0.60 11.97 3.78
N GLU A 77 0.18 12.34 2.76
CA GLU A 77 1.07 13.51 2.80
C GLU A 77 0.31 14.84 2.98
N THR A 78 -0.92 14.90 2.47
CA THR A 78 -1.83 16.05 2.60
C THR A 78 -2.67 16.01 3.89
N GLY A 79 -2.58 14.94 4.67
CA GLY A 79 -3.33 14.78 5.93
C GLY A 79 -4.82 14.50 5.73
N LYS A 80 -5.22 14.06 4.53
CA LYS A 80 -6.60 13.62 4.25
C LYS A 80 -6.89 12.23 4.83
N ILE A 81 -5.86 11.39 4.91
CA ILE A 81 -5.88 10.17 5.72
C ILE A 81 -5.06 10.46 6.98
N ASP A 82 -5.72 10.40 8.13
CA ASP A 82 -5.06 10.52 9.42
C ASP A 82 -4.42 9.17 9.78
N VAL A 83 -3.09 9.18 9.89
CA VAL A 83 -2.25 8.03 10.27
C VAL A 83 -1.42 8.35 11.50
N SER A 84 -1.76 9.42 12.23
CA SER A 84 -1.13 9.76 13.49
C SER A 84 -1.60 8.83 14.62
N ILE A 85 -0.74 8.62 15.61
CA ILE A 85 -1.01 7.82 16.83
C ILE A 85 -1.17 8.78 18.01
#